data_AF-A0A925F0Y1-F1
#
_entry.id   AF-A0A925F0Y1-F1
#
_cell.length_a   1.000
_cell.length_b   1.000
_cell.length_c   1.000
_cell.angle_alpha   90.00
_cell.angle_beta   90.00
_cell.angle_gamma   90.00
#
_symmetry.space_group_name_H-M   'P 1'
#
loop_
_entity.id
_entity.type
_entity.pdbx_description
1 polymer ?
#
loop_
_entity_poly.entity_id
_entity_poly.type
_entity_poly.pdbx_seq_one_letter_code
_entity_poly.pdbx_strand_id
1 'polypeptide(L)'
;MSIENTWSQINDQPDDDLSSVLHQPRLSKRSSHNPLDKIKRNLLINMIWGIIICVFYIVVIIYFRIWQVQIALAIVLIFSLWALYTAYSVYKKINTNISSANSLLIELKRHQQTITGWMHAQQRAGLFIYPVSAAGGFMLGGVIGSGKPVEVFMSKPIVLIALLIIILLLVPACYYLAKWMCRYSFGKHLDALQKNINDLQEEK
;
A
#
# COMPACT_ATOMS: atom_id res chain seq x y z
N MET A 1 -72.04 -14.74 -14.58
CA MET A 1 -70.76 -14.20 -15.08
C MET A 1 -69.79 -15.36 -15.19
N SER A 2 -69.26 -15.61 -16.39
CA SER A 2 -68.48 -16.80 -16.70
C SER A 2 -67.05 -16.69 -16.16
N ILE A 3 -66.58 -17.76 -15.52
CA ILE A 3 -65.24 -17.92 -14.94
C ILE A 3 -64.15 -17.73 -16.01
N GLU A 4 -64.48 -18.03 -17.28
CA GLU A 4 -63.66 -17.78 -18.48
C GLU A 4 -63.22 -16.31 -18.60
N ASN A 5 -64.13 -15.37 -18.30
CA ASN A 5 -63.84 -13.94 -18.43
C ASN A 5 -62.91 -13.44 -17.31
N THR A 6 -62.90 -14.12 -16.16
CA THR A 6 -62.03 -13.78 -15.04
C THR A 6 -60.59 -14.24 -15.31
N TRP A 7 -60.41 -15.40 -15.94
CA TRP A 7 -59.09 -15.90 -16.34
C TRP A 7 -58.49 -15.13 -17.52
N SER A 8 -59.30 -14.69 -18.49
CA SER A 8 -58.81 -13.84 -19.58
C SER A 8 -58.31 -12.48 -19.07
N GLN A 9 -58.97 -11.88 -18.07
CA GLN A 9 -58.56 -10.59 -17.51
C GLN A 9 -57.26 -10.67 -16.69
N ILE A 10 -56.96 -11.82 -16.10
CA ILE A 10 -55.72 -12.05 -15.35
C ILE A 10 -54.51 -12.18 -16.30
N ASN A 11 -54.72 -12.71 -17.51
CA ASN A 11 -53.65 -12.90 -18.49
C ASN A 11 -53.31 -11.63 -19.31
N ASP A 12 -54.22 -10.65 -19.30
CA ASP A 12 -54.10 -9.37 -20.03
C ASP A 12 -53.59 -8.20 -19.16
N GLN A 13 -53.37 -8.41 -17.85
CA GLN A 13 -52.63 -7.44 -17.04
C GLN A 13 -51.13 -7.71 -17.20
N PRO A 14 -50.38 -6.86 -17.93
CA PRO A 14 -48.94 -7.01 -18.02
C PRO A 14 -48.35 -6.92 -16.60
N ASP A 15 -47.34 -7.75 -16.33
CA ASP A 15 -46.58 -7.89 -15.07
C ASP A 15 -45.87 -6.58 -14.63
N ASP A 16 -46.59 -5.46 -14.52
CA ASP A 16 -46.07 -4.16 -14.08
C ASP A 16 -45.75 -4.16 -12.57
N ASP A 17 -46.42 -5.02 -11.80
CA ASP A 17 -46.11 -5.19 -10.37
C ASP A 17 -44.83 -6.00 -10.13
N LEU A 18 -44.50 -6.98 -11.00
CA LEU A 18 -43.25 -7.72 -10.88
C LEU A 18 -42.06 -6.92 -11.43
N SER A 19 -42.28 -6.17 -12.52
CA SER A 19 -41.26 -5.31 -13.11
C SER A 19 -40.91 -4.13 -12.20
N SER A 20 -41.87 -3.58 -11.44
CA SER A 20 -41.62 -2.51 -10.47
C SER A 20 -40.82 -2.97 -9.23
N VAL A 21 -40.92 -4.25 -8.86
CA VAL A 21 -40.10 -4.87 -7.81
C VAL A 21 -38.70 -5.24 -8.33
N LEU A 22 -38.60 -5.77 -9.56
CA LEU A 22 -37.32 -6.06 -10.24
C LEU A 22 -36.54 -4.79 -10.60
N HIS A 23 -37.23 -3.68 -10.85
CA HIS A 23 -36.66 -2.37 -11.12
C HIS A 23 -36.53 -1.48 -9.87
N GLN A 24 -36.53 -2.02 -8.65
CA GLN A 24 -36.05 -1.24 -7.51
C GLN A 24 -34.53 -1.04 -7.62
N PRO A 25 -34.03 0.15 -8.04
CA PRO A 25 -32.61 0.44 -8.09
C PRO A 25 -32.15 0.91 -6.68
N ARG A 26 -32.77 0.36 -5.63
CA ARG A 26 -32.51 0.74 -4.24
C ARG A 26 -31.41 -0.10 -3.59
N LEU A 27 -31.03 -1.22 -4.20
CA LEU A 27 -29.85 -2.00 -3.78
C LEU A 27 -28.56 -1.62 -4.52
N SER A 28 -28.63 -0.96 -5.68
CA SER A 28 -27.44 -0.51 -6.43
C SER A 28 -26.87 0.83 -5.93
N LYS A 29 -27.62 1.57 -5.11
CA LYS A 29 -27.23 2.93 -4.68
C LYS A 29 -26.49 2.99 -3.34
N ARG A 30 -26.25 1.84 -2.68
CA ARG A 30 -25.51 1.78 -1.40
C ARG A 30 -24.12 1.13 -1.47
N SER A 31 -23.70 0.61 -2.63
CA SER A 31 -22.43 -0.14 -2.73
C SER A 31 -21.65 0.18 -4.02
N SER A 32 -21.35 1.45 -4.29
CA SER A 32 -20.48 1.81 -5.41
C SER A 32 -19.38 2.82 -5.06
N HIS A 33 -19.02 2.95 -3.78
CA HIS A 33 -17.69 3.43 -3.42
C HIS A 33 -16.71 2.25 -3.51
N ASN A 34 -16.42 1.85 -4.75
CA ASN A 34 -15.70 0.63 -5.11
C ASN A 34 -14.37 0.53 -4.32
N PRO A 35 -14.28 -0.32 -3.28
CA PRO A 35 -13.12 -0.36 -2.39
C PRO A 35 -11.85 -0.77 -3.14
N LEU A 36 -11.99 -1.55 -4.22
CA LEU A 36 -10.91 -1.96 -5.11
C LEU A 36 -10.28 -0.78 -5.87
N ASP A 37 -11.09 0.14 -6.40
CA ASP A 37 -10.58 1.34 -7.09
C ASP A 37 -9.84 2.27 -6.13
N LYS A 38 -10.32 2.37 -4.89
CA LYS A 38 -9.66 3.15 -3.84
C LYS A 38 -8.31 2.54 -3.45
N ILE A 39 -8.22 1.20 -3.36
CA ILE A 39 -6.97 0.47 -3.12
C ILE A 39 -5.99 0.69 -4.27
N LYS A 40 -6.44 0.55 -5.54
CA LYS A 40 -5.61 0.82 -6.73
C LYS A 40 -5.07 2.25 -6.71
N ARG A 41 -5.93 3.24 -6.43
CA ARG A 41 -5.53 4.65 -6.37
C ARG A 41 -4.51 4.91 -5.27
N ASN A 42 -4.70 4.35 -4.08
CA ASN A 42 -3.75 4.56 -2.99
C ASN A 42 -2.41 3.87 -3.23
N LEU A 43 -2.43 2.72 -3.91
CA LEU A 43 -1.22 2.01 -4.32
C LEU A 43 -0.48 2.78 -5.42
N LEU A 44 -1.18 3.41 -6.37
CA LEU A 44 -0.59 4.33 -7.34
C LEU A 44 0.05 5.56 -6.68
N ILE A 45 -0.61 6.18 -5.71
CA ILE A 45 -0.06 7.33 -4.97
C ILE A 45 1.23 6.92 -4.25
N ASN A 46 1.25 5.77 -3.57
CA ASN A 46 2.47 5.26 -2.93
C ASN A 46 3.58 4.96 -3.94
N MET A 47 3.24 4.45 -5.12
CA MET A 47 4.20 4.19 -6.19
C MET A 47 4.81 5.49 -6.75
N ILE A 48 4.01 6.54 -6.94
CA ILE A 48 4.48 7.87 -7.36
C ILE A 48 5.44 8.44 -6.32
N TRP A 49 5.08 8.39 -5.03
CA TRP A 49 5.98 8.80 -3.94
C TRP A 49 7.28 7.99 -3.94
N GLY A 50 7.21 6.68 -4.16
CA GLY A 50 8.38 5.82 -4.30
C GLY A 50 9.31 6.23 -5.44
N ILE A 51 8.76 6.56 -6.61
CA ILE A 51 9.53 7.06 -7.76
C ILE A 51 10.21 8.38 -7.42
N ILE A 52 9.50 9.33 -6.81
CA ILE A 52 10.06 10.63 -6.41
C ILE A 52 11.24 10.43 -5.45
N ILE A 53 11.11 9.53 -4.46
CA ILE A 53 12.20 9.21 -3.52
C ILE A 53 13.40 8.59 -4.25
N CYS A 54 13.17 7.70 -5.23
CA CYS A 54 14.25 7.12 -6.02
C CYS A 54 15.00 8.18 -6.84
N VAL A 55 14.27 9.10 -7.48
CA VAL A 55 14.87 10.23 -8.21
C VAL A 55 15.68 11.10 -7.26
N PHE A 56 15.14 11.40 -6.08
CA PHE A 56 15.86 12.15 -5.05
C PHE A 56 17.18 11.48 -4.67
N TYR A 57 17.20 10.16 -4.43
CA TYR A 57 18.44 9.45 -4.14
C TYR A 57 19.46 9.52 -5.28
N ILE A 58 19.03 9.42 -6.54
CA ILE A 58 19.92 9.56 -7.69
C ILE A 58 20.57 10.95 -7.71
N VAL A 59 19.78 12.01 -7.48
CA VAL A 59 20.30 13.39 -7.42
C VAL A 59 21.34 13.54 -6.30
N VAL A 60 21.05 13.00 -5.10
CA VAL A 60 21.99 13.04 -3.97
C VAL A 60 23.28 12.27 -4.29
N ILE A 61 23.20 11.11 -4.95
CA ILE A 61 24.37 10.31 -5.36
C ILE A 61 25.27 11.09 -6.35
N ILE A 62 24.68 11.82 -7.29
CA ILE A 62 25.42 12.61 -8.29
C ILE A 62 26.04 13.85 -7.64
N TYR A 63 25.31 14.53 -6.76
CA TYR A 63 25.78 15.75 -6.10
C TYR A 63 26.87 15.47 -5.06
N PHE A 64 26.66 14.45 -4.21
CA PHE A 64 27.62 14.04 -3.19
C PHE A 64 28.51 12.92 -3.71
N ARG A 65 29.66 13.30 -4.24
CA ARG A 65 30.67 12.37 -4.80
C ARG A 65 31.52 11.68 -3.73
N ILE A 66 30.87 11.15 -2.70
CA ILE A 66 31.47 10.49 -1.55
C ILE A 66 31.16 8.99 -1.66
N TRP A 67 32.17 8.16 -1.92
CA TRP A 67 31.94 6.75 -2.28
C TRP A 67 31.22 5.95 -1.18
N GLN A 68 31.49 6.21 0.11
CA GLN A 68 30.82 5.52 1.22
C GLN A 68 29.32 5.84 1.27
N VAL A 69 28.97 7.13 1.10
CA VAL A 69 27.57 7.57 1.07
C VAL A 69 26.88 7.06 -0.20
N GLN A 70 27.59 7.02 -1.33
CA GLN A 70 27.07 6.48 -2.57
C GLN A 70 26.74 4.99 -2.46
N ILE A 71 27.58 4.18 -1.81
CA ILE A 71 27.27 2.76 -1.58
C ILE A 71 26.04 2.60 -0.68
N ALA A 72 25.98 3.34 0.43
CA ALA A 72 24.83 3.28 1.34
C ALA A 72 23.52 3.68 0.63
N LEU A 73 23.55 4.76 -0.13
CA LEU A 73 22.40 5.22 -0.91
C LEU A 73 22.06 4.26 -2.05
N ALA A 74 23.04 3.64 -2.70
CA ALA A 74 22.81 2.64 -3.74
C ALA A 74 22.10 1.41 -3.20
N ILE A 75 22.49 0.92 -2.01
CA ILE A 75 21.80 -0.19 -1.34
C ILE A 75 20.34 0.18 -1.04
N VAL A 76 20.10 1.38 -0.50
CA VAL A 76 18.74 1.87 -0.22
C VAL A 76 17.93 2.06 -1.51
N LEU A 77 18.57 2.51 -2.59
CA LEU A 77 17.95 2.67 -3.90
C LEU A 77 17.53 1.32 -4.49
N ILE A 78 18.42 0.31 -4.47
CA ILE A 78 18.09 -1.05 -4.94
C ILE A 78 16.90 -1.61 -4.16
N PHE A 79 16.90 -1.43 -2.83
CA PHE A 79 15.77 -1.83 -2.00
C PHE A 79 14.48 -1.10 -2.38
N SER A 80 14.56 0.20 -2.64
CA SER A 80 13.41 1.03 -3.04
C SER A 80 12.86 0.59 -4.41
N LEU A 81 13.73 0.28 -5.36
CA LEU A 81 13.34 -0.26 -6.67
C LEU A 81 12.70 -1.64 -6.55
N TRP A 82 13.24 -2.51 -5.69
CA TRP A 82 12.64 -3.82 -5.41
C TRP A 82 11.24 -3.67 -4.78
N ALA A 83 11.07 -2.76 -3.83
CA ALA A 83 9.78 -2.46 -3.22
C ALA A 83 8.79 -1.91 -4.25
N LEU A 84 9.23 -1.02 -5.15
CA LEU A 84 8.44 -0.47 -6.23
C LEU A 84 8.02 -1.54 -7.24
N TYR A 85 8.94 -2.40 -7.65
CA TYR A 85 8.67 -3.52 -8.54
C TYR A 85 7.65 -4.48 -7.94
N THR A 86 7.79 -4.79 -6.65
CA THR A 86 6.86 -5.67 -5.95
C THR A 86 5.48 -5.02 -5.83
N ALA A 87 5.41 -3.72 -5.53
CA ALA A 87 4.17 -2.96 -5.53
C ALA A 87 3.50 -2.97 -6.91
N TYR A 88 4.27 -2.78 -7.99
CA TYR A 88 3.77 -2.87 -9.36
C TYR A 88 3.27 -4.28 -9.73
N SER A 89 3.97 -5.32 -9.29
CA SER A 89 3.52 -6.71 -9.47
C SER A 89 2.18 -6.97 -8.78
N VAL A 90 2.02 -6.47 -7.54
CA VAL A 90 0.74 -6.51 -6.81
C VAL A 90 -0.33 -5.72 -7.57
N TYR A 91 -0.02 -4.51 -8.05
CA TYR A 91 -0.93 -3.69 -8.85
C TYR A 91 -1.45 -4.43 -10.09
N LYS A 92 -0.53 -5.05 -10.85
CA LYS A 92 -0.85 -5.78 -12.09
C LYS A 92 -1.67 -7.05 -11.83
N LYS A 93 -1.47 -7.69 -10.68
CA LYS A 93 -2.24 -8.88 -10.25
C LYS A 93 -3.65 -8.55 -9.77
N ILE A 94 -3.96 -7.29 -9.46
CA ILE A 94 -5.32 -6.84 -9.17
C ILE A 94 -6.04 -6.66 -10.50
N ASN A 95 -6.58 -7.76 -11.02
CA ASN A 95 -7.39 -7.75 -12.23
C ASN A 95 -8.76 -7.14 -11.87
N THR A 96 -9.15 -6.06 -12.53
CA THR A 96 -10.48 -5.43 -12.35
C THR A 96 -11.57 -6.13 -13.16
N ASN A 97 -11.20 -7.10 -14.00
CA ASN A 97 -12.16 -8.00 -14.62
C ASN A 97 -12.56 -9.06 -13.60
N ILE A 98 -13.65 -8.75 -12.88
CA ILE A 98 -14.40 -9.68 -12.05
C ILE A 98 -14.76 -10.87 -12.94
N SER A 99 -14.04 -11.98 -12.82
CA SER A 99 -14.45 -13.22 -13.44
C SER A 99 -15.68 -13.69 -12.66
N SER A 100 -16.83 -13.73 -13.32
CA SER A 100 -18.16 -14.08 -12.79
C SER A 100 -18.25 -15.46 -12.11
N ALA A 101 -17.13 -16.18 -11.96
CA ALA A 101 -17.02 -17.52 -11.42
C ALA A 101 -16.59 -17.58 -9.94
N ASN A 102 -16.04 -16.50 -9.36
CA ASN A 102 -15.61 -16.49 -7.96
C ASN A 102 -16.34 -15.40 -7.16
N SER A 103 -16.81 -15.76 -5.96
CA SER A 103 -17.43 -14.82 -5.03
C SER A 103 -16.48 -13.65 -4.77
N LEU A 104 -16.95 -12.42 -5.01
CA LEU A 104 -16.26 -11.15 -4.72
C LEU A 104 -15.52 -11.16 -3.37
N LEU A 105 -16.09 -11.86 -2.38
CA LEU A 105 -15.55 -12.04 -1.04
C LEU A 105 -14.18 -12.76 -1.03
N ILE A 106 -14.00 -13.78 -1.88
CA ILE A 106 -12.75 -14.54 -2.01
C ILE A 106 -11.65 -13.66 -2.63
N GLU A 107 -12.01 -12.85 -3.64
CA GLU A 107 -11.06 -11.97 -4.31
C GLU A 107 -10.61 -10.82 -3.39
N LEU A 108 -11.54 -10.26 -2.61
CA LEU A 108 -11.25 -9.25 -1.57
C LEU A 108 -10.32 -9.80 -0.48
N LYS A 109 -10.60 -11.00 0.07
CA LYS A 109 -9.72 -11.66 1.05
C LYS A 109 -8.32 -11.92 0.49
N ARG A 110 -8.21 -12.36 -0.77
CA ARG A 110 -6.92 -12.60 -1.43
C ARG A 110 -6.10 -11.32 -1.56
N HIS A 111 -6.73 -10.20 -1.93
CA HIS A 111 -6.04 -8.91 -2.04
C HIS A 111 -5.58 -8.38 -0.68
N GLN A 112 -6.43 -8.49 0.34
CA GLN A 112 -6.08 -8.15 1.72
C GLN A 112 -4.85 -8.92 2.20
N GLN A 113 -4.85 -10.25 2.05
CA GLN A 113 -3.74 -11.09 2.48
C GLN A 113 -2.45 -10.79 1.71
N THR A 114 -2.56 -10.55 0.40
CA THR A 114 -1.41 -10.21 -0.45
C THR A 114 -0.77 -8.88 -0.04
N ILE A 115 -1.58 -7.84 0.20
CA ILE A 115 -1.09 -6.51 0.60
C ILE A 115 -0.48 -6.58 2.01
N THR A 116 -1.14 -7.27 2.95
CA THR A 116 -0.65 -7.39 4.33
C THR A 116 0.65 -8.19 4.40
N GLY A 117 0.76 -9.28 3.64
CA GLY A 117 1.99 -10.06 3.51
C GLY A 117 3.14 -9.25 2.90
N TRP A 118 2.85 -8.46 1.85
CA TRP A 118 3.82 -7.55 1.26
C TRP A 118 4.31 -6.47 2.25
N MET A 119 3.40 -5.86 3.01
CA MET A 119 3.76 -4.85 4.03
C MET A 119 4.67 -5.44 5.11
N HIS A 120 4.38 -6.66 5.59
CA HIS A 120 5.24 -7.33 6.56
C HIS A 120 6.61 -7.72 5.97
N ALA A 121 6.66 -8.16 4.72
CA ALA A 121 7.91 -8.45 4.04
C ALA A 121 8.77 -7.18 3.91
N GLN A 122 8.16 -6.05 3.55
CA GLN A 122 8.85 -4.77 3.44
C GLN A 122 9.33 -4.24 4.80
N GLN A 123 8.55 -4.41 5.87
CA GLN A 123 8.96 -4.06 7.24
C GLN A 123 10.15 -4.91 7.72
N ARG A 124 10.14 -6.22 7.45
CA ARG A 124 11.24 -7.12 7.81
C ARG A 124 12.51 -6.82 7.01
N ALA A 125 12.39 -6.59 5.71
CA ALA A 125 13.52 -6.21 4.89
C ALA A 125 14.05 -4.82 5.28
N GLY A 126 13.15 -3.89 5.63
CA GLY A 126 13.49 -2.56 6.12
C GLY A 126 14.36 -2.57 7.38
N LEU A 127 14.17 -3.52 8.29
CA LEU A 127 15.02 -3.66 9.49
C LEU A 127 16.51 -3.86 9.18
N PHE A 128 16.84 -4.50 8.05
CA PHE A 128 18.23 -4.65 7.61
C PHE A 128 18.76 -3.41 6.88
N ILE A 129 17.87 -2.67 6.22
CA ILE A 129 18.22 -1.49 5.41
C ILE A 129 18.31 -0.23 6.28
N TYR A 130 17.53 -0.11 7.35
CA TYR A 130 17.51 1.08 8.22
C TYR A 130 18.87 1.41 8.86
N PRO A 131 19.65 0.45 9.38
CA PRO A 131 20.99 0.75 9.89
C PRO A 131 21.92 1.33 8.81
N VAL A 132 21.85 0.78 7.58
CA VAL A 132 22.64 1.26 6.43
C VAL A 132 22.21 2.67 6.02
N SER A 133 20.91 2.92 5.98
CA SER A 133 20.34 4.24 5.67
C SER A 133 20.70 5.28 6.74
N ALA A 134 20.62 4.92 8.02
CA ALA A 134 21.00 5.77 9.13
C ALA A 134 22.50 6.10 9.10
N ALA A 135 23.35 5.11 8.82
CA ALA A 135 24.79 5.33 8.66
C ALA A 135 25.10 6.23 7.47
N GLY A 136 24.49 5.99 6.31
CA GLY A 136 24.66 6.83 5.12
C GLY A 136 24.22 8.29 5.36
N GLY A 137 23.07 8.48 5.99
CA GLY A 137 22.56 9.80 6.35
C GLY A 137 23.44 10.51 7.40
N PHE A 138 23.93 9.78 8.40
CA PHE A 138 24.84 10.32 9.41
C PHE A 138 26.18 10.74 8.81
N MET A 139 26.77 9.92 7.93
CA MET A 139 28.00 10.28 7.22
C MET A 139 27.80 11.52 6.34
N LEU A 140 26.71 11.57 5.59
CA LEU A 140 26.38 12.72 4.73
C LEU A 140 26.20 14.00 5.56
N GLY A 141 25.38 13.95 6.60
CA GLY A 141 25.15 15.09 7.50
C GLY A 141 26.41 15.51 8.25
N GLY A 142 27.23 14.55 8.67
CA GLY A 142 28.51 14.78 9.34
C GLY A 142 29.53 15.47 8.43
N VAL A 143 29.63 15.08 7.17
CA VAL A 143 30.51 15.74 6.19
C VAL A 143 30.06 17.16 5.91
N ILE A 144 28.77 17.37 5.66
CA ILE A 144 28.20 18.70 5.40
C ILE A 144 28.39 19.62 6.62
N GLY A 145 28.09 19.11 7.82
CA GLY A 145 28.14 19.90 9.05
C GLY A 145 29.56 20.17 9.56
N SER A 146 30.49 19.23 9.36
CA SER A 146 31.88 19.40 9.82
C SER A 146 32.81 20.03 8.78
N GLY A 147 32.42 20.02 7.50
CA GLY A 147 33.26 20.42 6.38
C GLY A 147 34.47 19.51 6.15
N LYS A 148 34.52 18.34 6.81
CA LYS A 148 35.64 17.39 6.74
C LYS A 148 35.27 16.15 5.95
N PRO A 149 36.25 15.50 5.29
CA PRO A 149 36.01 14.24 4.60
C PRO A 149 35.61 13.13 5.58
N VAL A 150 34.87 12.12 5.08
CA VAL A 150 34.27 11.05 5.90
C VAL A 150 35.32 10.35 6.75
N GLU A 151 36.52 10.11 6.21
CA GLU A 151 37.60 9.38 6.88
C GLU A 151 38.09 10.13 8.13
N VAL A 152 38.19 11.45 8.03
CA VAL A 152 38.64 12.30 9.15
C VAL A 152 37.54 12.50 10.18
N PHE A 153 36.28 12.53 9.73
CA PHE A 153 35.13 12.63 10.64
C PHE A 153 34.92 11.32 11.42
N MET A 154 34.94 10.18 10.74
CA MET A 154 34.69 8.85 11.31
C MET A 154 35.86 8.29 12.11
N SER A 155 37.07 8.84 11.98
CA SER A 155 38.23 8.42 12.78
C SER A 155 38.13 8.80 14.26
N LYS A 156 37.21 9.71 14.60
CA LYS A 156 37.00 10.14 15.99
C LYS A 156 36.16 9.10 16.75
N PRO A 157 36.64 8.58 17.90
CA PRO A 157 35.89 7.58 18.67
C PRO A 157 34.53 8.10 19.16
N ILE A 158 34.43 9.39 19.48
CA ILE A 158 33.16 10.03 19.87
C ILE A 158 32.10 9.96 18.75
N VAL A 159 32.53 10.03 17.48
CA VAL A 159 31.64 10.01 16.31
C VAL A 159 31.10 8.60 16.07
N LEU A 160 31.92 7.57 16.30
CA LEU A 160 31.48 6.17 16.23
C LEU A 160 30.45 5.84 17.31
N ILE A 161 30.66 6.33 18.53
CA ILE A 161 29.69 6.17 19.62
C ILE A 161 28.38 6.90 19.28
N ALA A 162 28.46 8.14 18.77
CA ALA A 162 27.29 8.90 18.34
C ALA A 162 26.53 8.18 17.21
N LEU A 163 27.22 7.59 16.23
CA LEU A 163 26.62 6.79 15.17
C LEU A 163 25.84 5.60 15.73
N LEU A 164 26.41 4.85 16.68
CA LEU A 164 25.72 3.72 17.30
C LEU A 164 24.46 4.15 18.05
N ILE A 165 24.53 5.25 18.81
CA ILE A 165 23.37 5.82 19.51
C ILE A 165 22.29 6.22 18.51
N ILE A 166 22.68 6.87 17.41
CA ILE A 166 21.76 7.29 16.35
C ILE A 166 21.11 6.08 15.70
N ILE A 167 21.85 5.03 15.34
CA ILE A 167 21.26 3.80 14.78
C ILE A 167 20.27 3.19 15.77
N LEU A 168 20.64 3.10 17.05
CA LEU A 168 19.80 2.53 18.10
C LEU A 168 18.48 3.31 18.28
N LEU A 169 18.48 4.63 18.05
CA LEU A 169 17.28 5.47 18.12
C LEU A 169 16.50 5.50 16.81
N LEU A 170 17.18 5.66 15.67
CA LEU A 170 16.53 5.81 14.37
C LEU A 170 15.90 4.52 13.89
N VAL A 171 16.52 3.35 14.10
CA VAL A 171 15.98 2.07 13.62
C VAL A 171 14.59 1.77 14.21
N PRO A 172 14.38 1.79 15.54
CA PRO A 172 13.04 1.60 16.10
C PRO A 172 12.10 2.72 15.69
N ALA A 173 12.55 3.98 15.66
CA ALA A 173 11.71 5.10 15.22
C ALA A 173 11.21 4.90 13.78
N CYS A 174 12.10 4.55 12.84
CA CYS A 174 11.77 4.22 11.45
C CYS A 174 10.84 3.02 11.35
N TYR A 175 11.03 1.99 12.17
CA TYR A 175 10.12 0.84 12.21
C TYR A 175 8.69 1.24 12.64
N TYR A 176 8.56 2.03 13.71
CA TYR A 176 7.26 2.53 14.17
C TYR A 176 6.63 3.46 13.14
N LEU A 177 7.41 4.33 12.51
CA LEU A 177 6.94 5.27 11.50
C LEU A 177 6.50 4.55 10.22
N ALA A 178 7.24 3.53 9.78
CA ALA A 178 6.84 2.65 8.68
C ALA A 178 5.54 1.90 8.99
N LYS A 179 5.39 1.37 10.22
CA LYS A 179 4.16 0.73 10.69
C LYS A 179 2.98 1.71 10.72
N TRP A 180 3.22 2.94 11.15
CA TRP A 180 2.21 4.00 11.18
C TRP A 180 1.79 4.44 9.78
N MET A 181 2.73 4.72 8.87
CA MET A 181 2.41 5.02 7.46
C MET A 181 1.64 3.89 6.79
N CYS A 182 2.05 2.64 7.04
CA CYS A 182 1.34 1.45 6.60
C CYS A 182 -0.12 1.43 7.08
N ARG A 183 -0.36 1.71 8.36
CA ARG A 183 -1.72 1.82 8.92
C ARG A 183 -2.48 3.02 8.37
N TYR A 184 -1.83 4.14 8.12
CA TYR A 184 -2.49 5.32 7.57
C TYR A 184 -2.90 5.09 6.11
N SER A 185 -2.02 4.54 5.29
CA SER A 185 -2.26 4.24 3.87
C SER A 185 -3.19 3.05 3.65
N PHE A 186 -3.22 2.05 4.53
CA PHE A 186 -4.00 0.83 4.29
C PHE A 186 -5.02 0.49 5.39
N GLY A 187 -4.88 1.00 6.61
CA GLY A 187 -5.73 0.63 7.74
C GLY A 187 -7.20 0.93 7.53
N LYS A 188 -7.55 2.16 7.11
CA LYS A 188 -8.95 2.51 6.78
C LYS A 188 -9.55 1.64 5.67
N HIS A 189 -8.72 1.09 4.78
CA HIS A 189 -9.17 0.22 3.70
C HIS A 189 -9.33 -1.23 4.17
N LEU A 190 -8.41 -1.73 4.99
CA LEU A 190 -8.47 -3.05 5.60
C LEU A 190 -9.67 -3.16 6.55
N ASP A 191 -9.92 -2.13 7.35
CA ASP A 191 -11.06 -2.08 8.28
C ASP A 191 -12.40 -2.05 7.51
N ALA A 192 -12.48 -1.26 6.43
CA ALA A 192 -13.67 -1.23 5.57
C ALA A 192 -13.88 -2.55 4.82
N LEU A 193 -12.80 -3.22 4.39
CA LEU A 193 -12.88 -4.53 3.76
C LEU A 193 -13.36 -5.60 4.74
N GLN A 194 -12.81 -5.60 5.95
CA GLN A 194 -13.17 -6.54 7.01
C GLN A 194 -14.63 -6.36 7.41
N LYS A 195 -15.10 -5.12 7.50
CA LYS A 195 -16.50 -4.81 7.76
C LYS A 195 -17.42 -5.35 6.67
N ASN A 196 -17.14 -5.07 5.40
CA ASN A 196 -17.93 -5.59 4.28
C ASN A 196 -17.92 -7.12 4.20
N ILE A 197 -16.81 -7.77 4.56
CA ILE A 197 -16.71 -9.24 4.64
C ILE A 197 -17.59 -9.78 5.76
N ASN A 198 -17.58 -9.15 6.94
CA ASN A 198 -18.41 -9.57 8.06
C ASN A 198 -19.90 -9.39 7.74
N ASP A 199 -20.29 -8.24 7.16
CA ASP A 199 -21.67 -7.97 6.76
C ASP A 199 -22.17 -9.02 5.74
N LEU A 200 -21.35 -9.41 4.77
CA LEU A 200 -21.67 -10.47 3.79
C LEU A 200 -21.66 -11.90 4.37
N GLN A 201 -21.01 -12.12 5.52
CA GLN A 201 -21.03 -13.40 6.23
C GLN A 201 -22.23 -13.52 7.19
N GLU A 202 -22.77 -12.40 7.66
CA GLU A 202 -23.96 -12.34 8.52
C GLU A 202 -25.28 -12.36 7.72
N GLU A 203 -25.27 -12.00 6.43
CA GLU A 203 -26.42 -12.14 5.51
C GLU A 203 -26.61 -13.57 4.94
N LYS A 204 -25.82 -14.56 5.38
CA LYS A 204 -25.99 -15.98 5.04
C LYS A 204 -26.69 -16.75 6.16
#